data_AF-A0A197JE06-F1
#
_entry.id   AF-A0A197JE06-F1
#
_cell.length_a   1.000
_cell.length_b   1.000
_cell.length_c   1.000
_cell.angle_alpha   90.00
_cell.angle_beta   90.00
_cell.angle_gamma   90.00
#
_symmetry.space_group_name_H-M   'P 1'
#
loop_
_entity.id
_entity.type
_entity.pdbx_description
1 polymer ?
#
loop_
_entity_poly.entity_id
_entity_poly.type
_entity_poly.pdbx_seq_one_letter_code
_entity_poly.pdbx_strand_id
1 'polypeptide(L)'
;MEVDQETQDAKAWIKQNVDQEVARIRATGTSIEPLKVKNFGIVVDLSRKKPLGINRIEIDSKTDFKKVQQIMVSPGIPYPHKENFEYVNVLLFTDSTETPMLVPYLYDTKYKTQEPLENEDSQDTTTTAPASSAAEGDRPWIPVKNNLTEWLLVNSLHMRAKHHIDEFHDI
;
A
#
# COMPACT_ATOMS: atom_id res chain seq x y z
N MET A 1 -14.48 23.93 -2.05
CA MET A 1 -13.06 23.84 -2.43
C MET A 1 -13.05 23.16 -3.79
N GLU A 2 -12.76 23.92 -4.83
CA GLU A 2 -12.73 23.42 -6.21
C GLU A 2 -11.53 22.48 -6.33
N VAL A 3 -11.76 21.25 -6.80
CA VAL A 3 -10.67 20.29 -7.02
C VAL A 3 -10.00 20.69 -8.32
N ASP A 4 -8.70 21.01 -8.27
CA ASP A 4 -7.94 21.40 -9.46
C ASP A 4 -7.99 20.33 -10.56
N GLN A 5 -7.82 20.76 -11.81
CA GLN A 5 -7.93 19.91 -12.98
C GLN A 5 -6.94 18.73 -12.92
N GLU A 6 -5.73 18.96 -12.42
CA GLU A 6 -4.70 17.93 -12.28
C GLU A 6 -5.16 16.79 -11.37
N THR A 7 -5.80 17.11 -10.25
CA THR A 7 -6.38 16.12 -9.34
C THR A 7 -7.56 15.37 -9.97
N GLN A 8 -8.33 16.03 -10.85
CA GLN A 8 -9.41 15.35 -11.58
C GLN A 8 -8.85 14.38 -12.62
N ASP A 9 -7.83 14.78 -13.38
CA ASP A 9 -7.18 13.96 -14.39
C ASP A 9 -6.51 12.74 -13.74
N ALA A 10 -5.82 12.93 -12.61
CA ALA A 10 -5.25 11.88 -11.77
C ALA A 10 -6.30 10.83 -11.36
N LYS A 11 -7.46 11.27 -10.86
CA LYS A 11 -8.54 10.38 -10.46
C LYS A 11 -9.16 9.65 -11.67
N ALA A 12 -9.32 10.35 -12.78
CA ALA A 12 -9.85 9.76 -14.02
C ALA A 12 -8.92 8.68 -14.56
N TRP A 13 -7.61 8.90 -14.54
CA TRP A 13 -6.60 7.92 -14.95
C TRP A 13 -6.64 6.66 -14.10
N ILE A 14 -6.68 6.80 -12.76
CA ILE A 14 -6.81 5.65 -11.84
C ILE A 14 -8.11 4.89 -12.12
N LYS A 15 -9.23 5.63 -12.25
CA LYS A 15 -10.53 5.02 -12.53
C LYS A 15 -10.52 4.24 -13.85
N GLN A 16 -9.91 4.80 -14.89
CA GLN A 16 -9.79 4.16 -16.19
C GLN A 16 -9.03 2.83 -16.09
N ASN A 17 -7.91 2.79 -15.36
CA ASN A 17 -7.15 1.55 -15.16
C ASN A 17 -7.95 0.49 -14.38
N VAL A 18 -8.69 0.91 -13.33
CA VAL A 18 -9.59 0.01 -12.60
C VAL A 18 -10.71 -0.52 -13.51
N ASP A 19 -11.37 0.36 -14.28
CA ASP A 19 -12.46 -0.03 -15.18
C ASP A 19 -11.98 -1.01 -16.26
N GLN A 20 -10.78 -0.79 -16.82
CA GLN A 20 -10.14 -1.67 -17.79
C GLN A 20 -9.88 -3.05 -17.19
N GLU A 21 -9.35 -3.11 -15.97
CA GLU A 21 -9.07 -4.38 -15.31
C GLU A 21 -10.35 -5.14 -14.95
N VAL A 22 -11.37 -4.43 -14.46
CA VAL A 22 -12.71 -5.01 -14.24
C VAL A 22 -13.28 -5.58 -15.53
N ALA A 23 -13.16 -4.86 -16.65
CA ALA A 23 -13.63 -5.32 -17.95
C ALA A 23 -12.87 -6.55 -18.43
N ARG A 24 -11.53 -6.58 -18.27
CA ARG A 24 -10.68 -7.72 -18.62
C ARG A 24 -11.09 -8.99 -17.86
N ILE A 25 -11.24 -8.91 -16.54
CA ILE A 25 -11.64 -10.05 -15.69
C ILE A 25 -13.06 -10.51 -16.03
N ARG A 26 -14.00 -9.58 -16.24
CA ARG A 26 -15.38 -9.95 -16.61
C ARG A 26 -15.47 -10.63 -17.97
N ALA A 27 -14.58 -10.29 -18.90
CA ALA A 27 -14.51 -10.95 -20.21
C ALA A 27 -14.12 -12.44 -20.11
N THR A 28 -13.50 -12.89 -19.01
CA THR A 28 -13.22 -14.32 -18.77
C THR A 28 -14.40 -15.06 -18.12
N GLY A 29 -15.53 -14.38 -17.90
CA GLY A 29 -16.69 -14.94 -17.21
C GLY A 29 -16.59 -14.89 -15.68
N THR A 30 -15.56 -14.24 -15.14
CA THR A 30 -15.32 -14.13 -13.69
C THR A 30 -15.87 -12.82 -13.14
N SER A 31 -16.46 -12.85 -11.95
CA SER A 31 -16.90 -11.66 -11.22
C SER A 31 -15.77 -11.04 -10.41
N ILE A 32 -15.78 -9.71 -10.29
CA ILE A 32 -14.84 -8.94 -9.46
C ILE A 32 -15.55 -7.72 -8.89
N GLU A 33 -15.28 -7.41 -7.62
CA GLU A 33 -15.81 -6.24 -6.91
C GLU A 33 -14.73 -5.15 -6.78
N PRO A 34 -14.79 -4.05 -7.54
CA PRO A 34 -13.88 -2.92 -7.33
C PRO A 34 -14.25 -2.17 -6.05
N LEU A 35 -13.29 -2.01 -5.13
CA LEU A 35 -13.47 -1.27 -3.89
C LEU A 35 -12.94 0.16 -4.00
N LYS A 36 -13.66 1.09 -3.38
CA LYS A 36 -13.23 2.48 -3.28
C LYS A 36 -12.16 2.64 -2.21
N VAL A 37 -11.09 3.35 -2.55
CA VAL A 37 -9.99 3.65 -1.62
C VAL A 37 -10.11 5.08 -1.09
N LYS A 38 -9.86 5.25 0.21
CA LYS A 38 -9.76 6.53 0.89
C LYS A 38 -8.35 7.09 0.87
N ASN A 39 -7.37 6.22 1.10
CA ASN A 39 -5.97 6.62 1.24
C ASN A 39 -5.03 5.45 0.90
N PHE A 40 -3.84 5.81 0.41
CA PHE A 40 -2.72 4.89 0.20
C PHE A 40 -1.49 5.48 0.89
N GLY A 41 -0.58 4.62 1.36
CA GLY A 41 0.70 5.10 1.87
C GLY A 41 1.69 3.97 2.11
N ILE A 42 2.89 4.34 2.55
CA ILE A 42 3.91 3.41 3.00
C ILE A 42 4.13 3.66 4.49
N VAL A 43 3.95 2.63 5.31
CA VAL A 43 4.36 2.62 6.71
C VAL A 43 5.73 1.97 6.77
N VAL A 44 6.65 2.54 7.55
CA VAL A 44 8.01 1.99 7.64
C VAL A 44 8.14 1.13 8.89
N ASP A 45 8.55 -0.12 8.71
CA ASP A 45 9.03 -0.98 9.80
C ASP A 45 10.51 -0.68 10.07
N LEU A 46 10.75 0.00 11.18
CA LEU A 46 12.07 0.39 11.66
C LEU A 46 12.64 -0.58 12.70
N SER A 47 11.91 -1.64 13.06
CA SER A 47 12.41 -2.67 13.99
C SER A 47 13.50 -3.55 13.37
N ARG A 48 13.65 -3.49 12.04
CA ARG A 48 14.62 -4.27 11.27
C ARG A 48 15.89 -3.46 11.01
N LYS A 49 17.02 -4.17 10.91
CA LYS A 49 18.34 -3.57 10.54
C LYS A 49 18.29 -2.75 9.24
N LYS A 50 17.40 -3.09 8.30
CA LYS A 50 17.13 -2.31 7.09
C LYS A 50 15.65 -1.94 7.09
N PRO A 51 15.29 -0.65 6.95
CA PRO A 51 13.90 -0.22 6.89
C PRO A 51 13.12 -0.95 5.79
N LEU A 52 11.98 -1.49 6.16
CA LEU A 52 11.07 -2.20 5.25
C LEU A 52 9.77 -1.41 5.12
N GLY A 53 9.33 -1.17 3.89
CA GLY A 53 8.06 -0.52 3.59
C GLY A 53 6.90 -1.52 3.68
N ILE A 54 5.84 -1.10 4.35
CA ILE A 54 4.55 -1.79 4.45
C ILE A 54 3.52 -0.98 3.67
N ASN A 55 2.94 -1.59 2.65
CA ASN A 55 1.97 -0.97 1.75
C ASN A 55 0.62 -0.85 2.46
N ARG A 56 0.21 0.38 2.76
CA ARG A 56 -1.01 0.64 3.51
C ARG A 56 -2.12 1.12 2.58
N ILE A 57 -3.28 0.48 2.69
CA ILE A 57 -4.51 0.90 1.98
C ILE A 57 -5.63 1.10 3.00
N GLU A 58 -6.25 2.28 2.99
CA GLU A 58 -7.51 2.54 3.68
C GLU A 58 -8.68 2.38 2.72
N ILE A 59 -9.48 1.34 2.88
CA ILE A 59 -10.53 0.95 1.96
C ILE A 59 -11.89 1.36 2.53
N ASP A 60 -12.73 1.98 1.70
CA ASP A 60 -14.11 2.36 2.03
C ASP A 60 -15.04 1.16 1.97
N SER A 61 -14.79 0.17 2.83
CA SER A 61 -15.59 -1.04 2.96
C SER A 61 -15.74 -1.44 4.43
N LYS A 62 -16.77 -2.22 4.75
CA LYS A 62 -16.95 -2.86 6.07
C LYS A 62 -16.36 -4.26 6.12
N THR A 63 -15.83 -4.78 5.02
CA THR A 63 -15.21 -6.11 4.92
C THR A 63 -14.17 -6.32 6.03
N ASP A 64 -14.18 -7.51 6.62
CA ASP A 64 -13.12 -7.94 7.53
C ASP A 64 -11.95 -8.50 6.73
N PHE A 65 -10.96 -7.64 6.48
CA PHE A 65 -9.79 -8.03 5.69
C PHE A 65 -8.90 -9.08 6.36
N LYS A 66 -9.09 -9.41 7.65
CA LYS A 66 -8.39 -10.55 8.26
C LYS A 66 -8.73 -11.87 7.59
N LYS A 67 -9.85 -11.94 6.88
CA LYS A 67 -10.27 -13.11 6.11
C LYS A 67 -9.56 -13.25 4.77
N VAL A 68 -8.80 -12.23 4.32
CA VAL A 68 -8.04 -12.31 3.07
C VAL A 68 -6.97 -13.40 3.20
N GLN A 69 -7.09 -14.43 2.39
CA GLN A 69 -6.17 -15.58 2.31
C GLN A 69 -5.06 -15.34 1.30
N GLN A 70 -5.32 -14.57 0.24
CA GLN A 70 -4.35 -14.32 -0.81
C GLN A 70 -4.46 -12.88 -1.34
N ILE A 71 -3.30 -12.29 -1.63
CA ILE A 71 -3.17 -11.03 -2.34
C ILE A 71 -2.40 -11.31 -3.63
N MET A 72 -2.93 -10.86 -4.77
CA MET A 72 -2.19 -10.82 -6.03
C MET A 72 -2.02 -9.37 -6.46
N VAL A 73 -0.87 -9.06 -7.04
CA VAL A 73 -0.50 -7.70 -7.42
C VAL A 73 -0.10 -7.72 -8.88
N SER A 74 -0.68 -6.84 -9.69
CA SER A 74 -0.30 -6.72 -11.09
C SER A 74 1.12 -6.17 -11.23
N PRO A 75 1.75 -6.30 -12.41
CA PRO A 75 2.93 -5.51 -12.73
C PRO A 75 2.70 -4.00 -12.53
N GLY A 76 3.75 -3.29 -12.15
CA GLY A 76 3.75 -1.84 -11.96
C GLY A 76 3.62 -1.09 -13.29
N ILE A 77 2.76 -0.07 -13.31
CA ILE A 77 2.59 0.86 -14.42
C ILE A 77 3.05 2.25 -13.94
N PRO A 78 3.98 2.92 -14.64
CA PRO A 78 4.39 4.28 -14.28
C PRO A 78 3.19 5.23 -14.18
N TYR A 79 3.10 5.95 -13.06
CA TYR A 79 2.00 6.88 -12.82
C TYR A 79 2.31 8.26 -13.47
N PRO A 80 1.50 8.72 -14.44
CA PRO A 80 1.87 9.88 -15.26
C PRO A 80 1.80 11.24 -14.53
N HIS A 81 1.13 11.31 -13.38
CA HIS A 81 0.94 12.57 -12.65
C HIS A 81 1.91 12.75 -11.48
N LYS A 82 2.83 11.80 -11.25
CA LYS A 82 3.86 11.96 -10.22
C LYS A 82 5.08 11.11 -10.53
N GLU A 83 6.24 11.75 -10.62
CA GLU A 83 7.50 11.03 -10.85
C GLU A 83 7.80 10.03 -9.74
N ASN A 84 8.46 8.92 -10.13
CA ASN A 84 8.84 7.83 -9.24
C ASN A 84 7.66 7.12 -8.56
N PHE A 85 6.42 7.35 -9.02
CA PHE A 85 5.26 6.60 -8.57
C PHE A 85 4.88 5.53 -9.60
N GLU A 86 4.49 4.38 -9.10
CA GLU A 86 3.89 3.32 -9.89
C GLU A 86 2.50 2.97 -9.37
N TYR A 87 1.66 2.55 -10.30
CA TYR A 87 0.32 2.03 -10.09
C TYR A 87 0.32 0.51 -10.20
N VAL A 88 -0.43 -0.15 -9.31
CA VAL A 88 -0.75 -1.58 -9.42
C VAL A 88 -2.23 -1.82 -9.12
N ASN A 89 -2.78 -2.86 -9.76
CA ASN A 89 -4.02 -3.48 -9.35
C ASN A 89 -3.73 -4.51 -8.25
N VAL A 90 -4.47 -4.44 -7.14
CA VAL A 90 -4.36 -5.37 -6.02
C VAL A 90 -5.64 -6.19 -5.95
N LEU A 91 -5.53 -7.49 -6.15
CA LEU A 91 -6.62 -8.44 -5.98
C LEU A 91 -6.57 -9.05 -4.59
N LEU A 92 -7.71 -9.06 -3.90
CA LEU A 92 -7.87 -9.62 -2.57
C LEU A 92 -8.83 -10.81 -2.65
N PHE A 93 -8.38 -11.97 -2.18
CA PHE A 93 -9.16 -13.20 -2.14
C PHE A 93 -9.37 -13.60 -0.68
N THR A 94 -10.63 -13.72 -0.25
CA THR A 94 -11.01 -14.13 1.11
C THR A 94 -11.22 -15.63 1.19
N ASP A 95 -12.21 -16.16 0.49
CA ASP A 95 -12.41 -17.59 0.27
C ASP A 95 -12.81 -17.84 -1.19
N SER A 96 -12.90 -19.11 -1.60
CA SER A 96 -13.24 -19.48 -2.99
C SER A 96 -14.71 -19.27 -3.36
N THR A 97 -15.56 -18.89 -2.41
CA THR A 97 -17.00 -18.69 -2.61
C THR A 97 -17.38 -17.21 -2.69
N GLU A 98 -16.55 -16.33 -2.14
CA GLU A 98 -16.73 -14.89 -2.19
C GLU A 98 -16.18 -14.32 -3.52
N THR A 99 -16.83 -13.25 -3.99
CA THR A 99 -16.34 -12.52 -5.18
C THR A 99 -15.02 -11.84 -4.83
N PRO A 100 -13.93 -12.05 -5.59
CA PRO A 100 -12.67 -11.38 -5.31
C PRO A 100 -12.82 -9.86 -5.42
N MET A 101 -12.01 -9.14 -4.65
CA MET A 101 -12.06 -7.68 -4.58
C MET A 101 -10.86 -7.07 -5.30
N LEU A 102 -11.08 -5.99 -6.05
CA LEU A 102 -10.06 -5.24 -6.76
C LEU A 102 -9.86 -3.88 -6.10
N VAL A 103 -8.60 -3.53 -5.84
CA VAL A 103 -8.23 -2.27 -5.19
C VAL A 103 -7.07 -1.63 -5.96
N PRO A 104 -7.15 -0.37 -6.39
CA PRO A 104 -5.99 0.34 -6.94
C PRO A 104 -4.97 0.63 -5.84
N TYR A 105 -3.69 0.69 -6.18
CA TYR A 105 -2.65 1.15 -5.27
C TYR A 105 -1.59 1.97 -6.00
N LEU A 106 -1.14 3.05 -5.36
CA LEU A 106 -0.05 3.92 -5.83
C LEU A 106 1.04 3.95 -4.77
N TYR A 107 2.29 3.81 -5.21
CA TYR A 107 3.44 3.82 -4.29
C TYR A 107 4.66 4.51 -4.89
N ASP A 108 5.47 5.08 -4.00
CA ASP A 108 6.75 5.69 -4.35
C ASP A 108 7.83 4.61 -4.46
N THR A 109 8.36 4.42 -5.66
CA THR A 109 9.44 3.48 -5.99
C THR A 109 10.79 3.87 -5.40
N LYS A 110 10.94 5.12 -4.95
CA LYS A 110 12.19 5.66 -4.35
C LYS A 110 11.94 6.22 -2.96
N TYR A 111 10.97 5.67 -2.22
CA TYR A 111 10.61 6.13 -0.89
C TYR A 111 11.82 6.15 0.07
N LYS A 112 11.94 7.23 0.84
CA LYS A 112 12.99 7.41 1.85
C LYS A 112 12.36 7.83 3.17
N THR A 113 13.01 7.46 4.26
CA THR A 113 12.64 7.87 5.62
C THR A 113 13.83 8.47 6.34
N GLN A 114 13.58 9.15 7.46
CA GLN A 114 14.60 9.47 8.45
C GLN A 114 14.46 8.52 9.65
N GLU A 115 15.55 8.30 10.37
CA GLU A 115 15.52 7.59 11.65
C GLU A 115 14.66 8.35 12.69
N PRO A 116 13.93 7.65 13.58
CA PRO A 116 13.19 8.29 14.66
C PRO A 116 14.16 9.04 15.58
N LEU A 117 13.70 10.16 16.14
CA LEU A 117 14.38 10.77 17.29
C LEU A 117 14.16 9.87 18.50
N GLU A 118 15.16 9.72 19.38
CA GLU A 118 14.93 9.22 20.72
C GLU A 118 13.95 10.18 21.42
N ASN A 119 12.75 9.70 21.75
CA ASN A 119 11.87 10.40 22.68
C ASN A 119 12.04 9.74 24.06
N GLU A 120 12.25 10.55 25.09
CA GLU A 120 12.62 10.20 26.48
C GLU A 120 11.58 9.35 27.26
N ASP A 121 10.53 8.83 26.63
CA ASP A 121 9.42 8.13 27.32
C ASP A 121 9.42 6.60 27.16
N SER A 122 10.46 6.00 26.58
CA SER A 122 10.58 4.53 26.50
C SER A 122 11.52 3.99 27.57
N GLN A 123 11.00 3.89 28.79
CA GLN A 123 11.59 3.08 29.84
C GLN A 123 11.27 1.59 29.60
N ASP A 124 11.79 1.02 28.50
CA ASP A 124 11.91 -0.43 28.38
C ASP A 124 13.14 -0.80 27.55
N THR A 125 14.16 -1.26 28.27
CA THR A 125 15.44 -1.72 27.73
C THR A 125 15.24 -3.09 27.10
N THR A 126 15.33 -3.22 25.77
CA THR A 126 16.06 -4.27 25.02
C THR A 126 15.73 -4.14 23.52
N THR A 127 16.42 -3.30 22.76
CA THR A 127 16.65 -3.53 21.30
C THR A 127 17.89 -2.75 20.83
N THR A 128 18.83 -3.47 20.24
CA THR A 128 20.17 -3.03 19.82
C THR A 128 20.12 -2.42 18.41
N ALA A 129 19.59 -1.20 18.26
CA ALA A 129 19.80 -0.39 17.06
C ALA A 129 20.40 0.96 17.49
N PRO A 130 21.49 1.44 16.85
CA PRO A 130 22.07 2.73 17.22
C PRO A 130 21.11 3.83 16.73
N ALA A 131 20.47 4.54 17.64
CA ALA A 131 19.73 5.76 17.32
C ALA A 131 20.72 6.92 17.14
N SER A 132 20.52 7.76 16.11
CA SER A 132 21.41 8.89 15.82
C SER A 132 21.06 10.12 16.68
N SER A 133 22.08 10.72 17.31
CA SER A 133 21.98 11.96 18.10
C SER A 133 22.00 13.24 17.26
N ALA A 134 21.74 13.13 15.95
CA ALA A 134 21.80 14.25 15.02
C ALA A 134 20.55 15.14 15.14
N ALA A 135 20.73 16.46 15.06
CA ALA A 135 19.64 17.43 15.02
C ALA A 135 18.69 17.13 13.84
N GLU A 136 17.41 17.50 14.00
CA GLU A 136 16.30 17.08 13.12
C GLU A 136 16.57 17.29 11.61
N GLY A 137 17.32 18.34 11.25
CA GLY A 137 17.68 18.72 9.88
C GLY A 137 18.93 18.05 9.29
N ASP A 138 19.78 17.43 10.10
CA ASP A 138 21.06 16.82 9.65
C ASP A 138 20.98 15.29 9.52
N ARG A 139 19.81 14.70 9.76
CA ARG A 139 19.63 13.24 9.71
C ARG A 139 19.68 12.73 8.26
N PRO A 140 20.51 11.71 7.98
CA PRO A 140 20.61 11.14 6.65
C PRO A 140 19.28 10.48 6.25
N TRP A 141 18.89 10.68 4.99
CA TRP A 141 17.75 9.98 4.40
C TRP A 141 18.13 8.52 4.10
N ILE A 142 17.33 7.60 4.62
CA ILE A 142 17.52 6.16 4.46
C ILE A 142 16.54 5.64 3.41
N PRO A 143 17.02 5.01 2.32
CA PRO A 143 16.14 4.33 1.37
C PRO A 143 15.34 3.24 2.05
N VAL A 144 14.03 3.22 1.82
CA VAL A 144 13.14 2.17 2.34
C VAL A 144 12.95 1.13 1.25
N LYS A 145 13.26 -0.13 1.57
CA LYS A 145 13.00 -1.22 0.63
C LYS A 145 11.50 -1.51 0.61
N ASN A 146 10.86 -1.45 -0.55
CA ASN A 146 9.47 -1.86 -0.75
C ASN A 146 9.38 -2.82 -1.92
N ASN A 147 9.12 -4.09 -1.62
CA ASN A 147 8.98 -5.16 -2.61
C ASN A 147 7.52 -5.51 -2.89
N LEU A 148 6.55 -4.72 -2.40
CA LEU A 148 5.12 -5.04 -2.44
C LEU A 148 4.73 -6.36 -1.73
N THR A 149 5.58 -6.86 -0.83
CA THR A 149 5.34 -8.11 -0.08
C THR A 149 4.56 -7.91 1.21
N GLU A 150 4.72 -6.75 1.85
CA GLU A 150 4.06 -6.42 3.13
C GLU A 150 2.87 -5.50 2.88
N TRP A 151 1.71 -5.87 3.41
CA TRP A 151 0.46 -5.11 3.26
C TRP A 151 -0.22 -4.85 4.59
N LEU A 152 -0.77 -3.66 4.74
CA LEU A 152 -1.62 -3.23 5.86
C LEU A 152 -2.94 -2.70 5.31
N LEU A 153 -3.98 -3.53 5.39
CA LEU A 153 -5.32 -3.19 4.97
C LEU A 153 -6.10 -2.61 6.15
N VAL A 154 -6.77 -1.49 5.93
CA VAL A 154 -7.59 -0.80 6.93
C VAL A 154 -8.97 -0.57 6.36
N ASN A 155 -10.02 -1.01 7.05
CA ASN A 155 -11.39 -0.84 6.59
C ASN A 155 -12.06 0.43 7.17
N SER A 156 -13.31 0.70 6.80
CA SER A 156 -14.07 1.87 7.27
C SER A 156 -14.40 1.86 8.77
N LEU A 157 -14.23 0.71 9.43
CA LEU A 157 -14.37 0.54 10.88
C LEU A 157 -13.01 0.67 11.61
N HIS A 158 -11.95 1.10 10.91
CA HIS A 158 -10.58 1.21 11.42
C HIS A 158 -9.96 -0.13 11.86
N MET A 159 -10.56 -1.26 11.47
CA MET A 159 -9.96 -2.57 11.69
C MET A 159 -8.76 -2.73 10.77
N ARG A 160 -7.66 -3.24 11.33
CA ARG A 160 -6.37 -3.43 10.65
C ARG A 160 -6.10 -4.91 10.42
N ALA A 161 -5.66 -5.25 9.22
CA ALA A 161 -5.20 -6.59 8.85
C ALA A 161 -3.82 -6.49 8.17
N LYS A 162 -2.85 -7.25 8.67
CA LYS A 162 -1.51 -7.36 8.08
C LYS A 162 -1.43 -8.62 7.24
N HIS A 163 -0.87 -8.52 6.04
CA HIS A 163 -0.68 -9.63 5.13
C HIS A 163 0.75 -9.62 4.59
N HIS A 164 1.28 -10.82 4.35
CA HIS A 164 2.55 -11.06 3.69
C HIS A 164 2.30 -11.85 2.42
N ILE A 165 2.97 -11.50 1.32
CA ILE A 165 2.97 -12.25 0.07
C ILE A 165 4.28 -13.04 -0.01
N ASP A 166 4.19 -14.36 0.10
CA ASP A 166 5.34 -15.26 -0.04
C ASP A 166 5.79 -15.39 -1.51
N GLU A 167 4.84 -15.37 -2.45
CA GLU A 167 5.09 -15.56 -3.88
C GLU A 167 4.14 -14.73 -4.74
N PHE A 168 4.70 -14.04 -5.74
CA PHE A 168 3.93 -13.32 -6.74
C PHE A 168 3.45 -14.30 -7.81
N HIS A 169 2.17 -14.22 -8.13
CA HIS A 169 1.54 -14.98 -9.19
C HIS A 169 1.16 -14.02 -10.31
N ASP A 170 1.45 -14.38 -11.57
CA ASP A 170 1.02 -13.61 -12.73
C ASP A 170 -0.52 -13.66 -12.86
N ILE A 171 -1.13 -12.51 -13.16
CA ILE A 171 -2.60 -12.29 -13.31
C ILE A 171 -2.98 -12.10 -14.78
#